data_AF-A0A967CMX4-F1
#
_entry.id   AF-A0A967CMX4-F1
#
_cell.length_a   1.000
_cell.length_b   1.000
_cell.length_c   1.000
_cell.angle_alpha   90.00
_cell.angle_beta   90.00
_cell.angle_gamma   90.00
#
_symmetry.space_group_name_H-M   'P 1'
#
loop_
_entity.id
_entity.type
_entity.pdbx_description
1 polymer ?
#
loop_
_entity_poly.entity_id
_entity_poly.type
_entity_poly.pdbx_seq_one_letter_code
_entity_poly.pdbx_strand_id
1 'polypeptide(L)'
;MKSSSISSIMDHQLNQYSGHAIPNEKYSYQLLSSSLRACSYKAKSEKNIFFVKQFSKKEEMFCLPFEVQKVLLTELSHHELTPKLIMIDTENRIIVQEWIESGAEIKGLQEYTLLLEKVSHLHRMP
;
A
#
# COMPACT_ATOMS: atom_id res chain seq x y z
N MET A 1 30.00 -7.44 16.48
CA MET A 1 28.64 -6.87 16.57
C MET A 1 27.95 -7.15 15.24
N LYS A 2 26.93 -8.02 15.22
CA LYS A 2 26.23 -8.39 13.98
C LYS A 2 25.30 -7.25 13.58
N SER A 3 25.51 -6.67 12.40
CA SER A 3 24.57 -5.72 11.80
C SER A 3 23.31 -6.49 11.39
N SER A 4 22.26 -6.38 12.18
CA SER A 4 20.92 -6.78 11.74
C SER A 4 20.51 -5.82 10.62
N SER A 5 20.41 -6.35 9.40
CA SER A 5 19.82 -5.64 8.28
C SER A 5 18.39 -5.25 8.66
N ILE A 6 17.93 -4.08 8.22
CA ILE A 6 16.57 -3.58 8.48
C ILE A 6 15.48 -4.59 8.02
N SER A 7 15.82 -5.50 7.09
CA SER A 7 14.99 -6.66 6.73
C SER A 7 14.69 -7.58 7.93
N SER A 8 15.68 -7.86 8.78
CA SER A 8 15.56 -8.86 9.86
C SER A 8 14.63 -8.44 11.00
N ILE A 9 14.22 -7.17 11.06
CA ILE A 9 13.28 -6.65 12.06
C ILE A 9 11.82 -6.78 11.58
N MET A 10 11.60 -6.92 10.26
CA MET A 10 10.26 -7.03 9.66
C MET A 10 9.97 -8.39 9.01
N ASP A 11 10.97 -9.26 8.87
CA ASP A 11 10.82 -10.59 8.25
C ASP A 11 9.97 -11.59 9.04
N HIS A 12 9.53 -11.26 10.26
CA HIS A 12 8.81 -12.23 11.11
C HIS A 12 7.28 -12.08 11.17
N GLN A 13 6.67 -10.98 10.71
CA GLN A 13 5.22 -10.78 10.85
C GLN A 13 4.40 -11.16 9.60
N LEU A 14 4.95 -11.08 8.40
CA LEU A 14 4.20 -11.44 7.18
C LEU A 14 4.03 -12.95 6.97
N ASN A 15 4.96 -13.78 7.45
CA ASN A 15 4.78 -15.22 7.47
C ASN A 15 3.65 -15.66 8.44
N GLN A 16 3.26 -14.80 9.38
CA GLN A 16 2.07 -14.98 10.23
C GLN A 16 0.84 -14.23 9.69
N TYR A 17 1.01 -13.42 8.65
CA TYR A 17 -0.09 -12.78 7.95
C TYR A 17 -0.72 -13.78 6.97
N SER A 18 -1.38 -14.79 7.53
CA SER A 18 -2.36 -15.61 6.83
C SER A 18 -3.53 -14.70 6.46
N GLY A 19 -3.42 -14.11 5.27
CA GLY A 19 -4.20 -12.98 4.79
C GLY A 19 -5.69 -13.06 5.12
N HIS A 20 -6.23 -11.95 5.58
CA HIS A 20 -7.68 -11.77 5.75
C HIS A 20 -8.32 -11.05 4.55
N ALA A 21 -7.58 -10.77 3.47
CA ALA A 21 -8.15 -10.13 2.29
C ALA A 21 -9.21 -11.03 1.61
N ILE A 22 -8.94 -12.34 1.48
CA ILE A 22 -9.91 -13.38 1.12
C ILE A 22 -9.60 -14.61 1.98
N PRO A 23 -10.51 -15.03 2.89
CA PRO A 23 -10.32 -16.23 3.70
C PRO A 23 -10.11 -17.47 2.83
N ASN A 24 -9.24 -18.39 3.30
CA ASN A 24 -8.95 -19.69 2.67
C ASN A 24 -8.14 -19.68 1.36
N GLU A 25 -7.59 -18.55 0.93
CA GLU A 25 -6.61 -18.52 -0.17
C GLU A 25 -5.16 -18.62 0.34
N LYS A 26 -4.32 -19.37 -0.39
CA LYS A 26 -2.87 -19.38 -0.19
C LYS A 26 -2.25 -18.27 -1.03
N TYR A 27 -1.44 -17.44 -0.39
CA TYR A 27 -0.73 -16.33 -1.03
C TYR A 27 0.77 -16.58 -1.07
N SER A 28 1.38 -16.24 -2.20
CA SER A 28 2.82 -16.00 -2.32
C SER A 28 3.08 -14.50 -2.22
N TYR A 29 4.13 -14.12 -1.52
CA TYR A 29 4.48 -12.71 -1.31
C TYR A 29 5.85 -12.41 -1.92
N GLN A 30 5.92 -11.35 -2.71
CA GLN A 30 7.17 -10.80 -3.24
C GLN A 30 7.37 -9.40 -2.67
N LEU A 31 8.48 -9.17 -1.96
CA LEU A 31 8.85 -7.84 -1.49
C LEU A 31 9.16 -6.93 -2.69
N LEU A 32 8.53 -5.76 -2.73
CA LEU A 32 8.72 -4.73 -3.76
C LEU A 32 9.64 -3.62 -3.26
N SER A 33 9.40 -3.18 -2.02
CA SER A 33 10.20 -2.14 -1.38
C SER A 33 10.15 -2.28 0.13
N SER A 34 11.26 -1.97 0.80
CA SER A 34 11.35 -1.94 2.26
C SER A 34 11.99 -0.63 2.70
N SER A 35 11.46 -0.05 3.77
CA SER A 35 11.99 1.14 4.41
C SER A 35 11.78 1.07 5.91
N LEU A 36 12.39 1.99 6.66
CA LEU A 36 12.13 2.14 8.10
C LEU A 36 10.66 2.47 8.42
N ARG A 37 9.90 2.98 7.44
CA ARG A 37 8.52 3.45 7.62
C ARG A 37 7.50 2.38 7.24
N ALA A 38 7.73 1.67 6.14
CA ALA A 38 6.80 0.68 5.62
C ALA A 38 7.51 -0.33 4.71
N CYS A 39 6.91 -1.51 4.57
CA CYS A 39 7.24 -2.50 3.56
C CYS A 39 6.06 -2.71 2.62
N SER A 40 6.36 -2.95 1.34
CA SER A 40 5.37 -3.16 0.28
C SER A 40 5.63 -4.46 -0.44
N TYR A 41 4.56 -5.19 -0.72
CA TYR A 41 4.59 -6.54 -1.26
C TYR A 41 3.57 -6.67 -2.39
N LYS A 42 3.92 -7.51 -3.36
CA LYS A 42 2.98 -8.10 -4.29
C LYS A 42 2.52 -9.43 -3.69
N ALA A 43 1.24 -9.53 -3.34
CA ALA A 43 0.62 -10.77 -2.90
C ALA A 43 -0.09 -11.42 -4.07
N LYS A 44 0.17 -12.70 -4.34
CA LYS A 44 -0.43 -13.45 -5.45
C LYS A 44 -1.01 -14.75 -4.95
N SER A 45 -2.30 -14.95 -5.21
CA SER A 45 -2.98 -16.25 -5.13
C SER A 45 -3.14 -16.85 -6.53
N GLU A 46 -3.84 -17.99 -6.63
CA GLU A 46 -4.14 -18.62 -7.93
C GLU A 46 -5.02 -17.72 -8.82
N LYS A 47 -5.89 -16.91 -8.20
CA LYS A 47 -6.92 -16.13 -8.91
C LYS A 47 -6.69 -14.63 -8.85
N ASN A 48 -5.99 -14.15 -7.82
CA ASN A 48 -5.92 -12.73 -7.52
C ASN A 48 -4.49 -12.26 -7.31
N ILE A 49 -4.26 -10.98 -7.61
CA ILE A 49 -3.01 -10.27 -7.31
C ILE A 49 -3.38 -8.99 -6.58
N PHE A 50 -2.69 -8.73 -5.47
CA PHE A 50 -2.93 -7.58 -4.61
C PHE A 50 -1.63 -6.85 -4.33
N PHE A 51 -1.75 -5.56 -4.08
CA PHE A 51 -0.71 -4.76 -3.44
C PHE A 51 -0.95 -4.74 -1.94
N VAL A 52 0.07 -5.09 -1.16
CA VAL A 52 0.02 -5.12 0.31
C VAL A 52 1.06 -4.17 0.85
N LYS A 53 0.67 -3.26 1.73
CA LYS A 53 1.58 -2.33 2.42
C LYS A 53 1.41 -2.46 3.92
N GLN A 54 2.50 -2.80 4.60
CA GLN A 54 2.59 -2.87 6.05
C GLN A 54 3.36 -1.66 6.58
N PHE A 55 2.75 -0.92 7.51
CA PHE A 55 3.33 0.27 8.09
C PHE A 55 3.97 -0.06 9.45
N SER A 56 5.17 0.46 9.68
CA SER A 56 5.79 0.46 10.99
C SER A 56 5.07 1.41 11.94
N LYS A 57 5.20 1.22 13.25
CA LYS A 57 4.79 2.24 14.24
C LYS A 57 5.58 3.55 14.13
N LYS A 58 6.82 3.49 13.60
CA LYS A 58 7.68 4.67 13.42
C LYS A 58 7.18 5.60 12.32
N GLU A 59 6.28 5.14 11.46
CA GLU A 59 5.79 5.94 10.35
C GLU A 59 5.02 7.19 10.83
N GLU A 60 4.35 7.14 11.97
CA GLU A 60 3.64 8.27 12.56
C GLU A 60 4.56 9.39 13.04
N MET A 61 5.87 9.14 13.12
CA MET A 61 6.85 10.20 13.38
C MET A 61 7.07 11.09 12.14
N PHE A 62 6.61 10.66 10.96
CA PHE A 62 6.87 11.31 9.67
C PHE A 62 5.59 11.70 8.93
N CYS A 63 4.42 11.25 9.40
CA CYS A 63 3.14 11.38 8.71
C CYS A 63 1.99 11.48 9.72
N LEU A 64 0.77 11.63 9.20
CA LEU A 64 -0.47 11.60 9.99
C LEU A 64 -0.60 10.26 10.75
N PRO A 65 -1.32 10.22 11.89
CA PRO A 65 -1.63 8.96 12.56
C PRO A 65 -2.29 7.95 11.62
N PHE A 66 -2.04 6.65 11.81
CA PHE A 66 -2.53 5.60 10.91
C PHE A 66 -4.07 5.62 10.78
N GLU A 67 -4.79 5.94 11.86
CA GLU A 67 -6.25 6.10 11.85
C GLU A 67 -6.72 7.21 10.90
N VAL A 68 -5.97 8.32 10.83
CA VAL A 68 -6.30 9.42 9.92
C VAL A 68 -5.97 9.02 8.48
N GLN A 69 -4.83 8.36 8.25
CA GLN A 69 -4.47 7.85 6.93
C GLN A 69 -5.50 6.85 6.38
N LYS A 70 -6.09 6.01 7.25
CA LYS A 70 -7.17 5.10 6.90
C LYS A 70 -8.41 5.84 6.38
N VAL A 71 -8.84 6.88 7.08
CA VAL A 71 -10.01 7.69 6.67
C VAL A 71 -9.73 8.35 5.32
N LEU A 72 -8.56 8.99 5.17
CA LEU A 72 -8.16 9.62 3.93
C LEU A 72 -8.10 8.63 2.76
N LEU A 73 -7.48 7.46 2.96
CA LEU A 73 -7.36 6.46 1.90
C LEU A 73 -8.72 5.89 1.51
N THR A 74 -9.64 5.71 2.47
CA THR A 74 -11.00 5.25 2.20
C THR A 74 -11.75 6.24 1.33
N GLU A 75 -11.67 7.54 1.66
CA GLU A 75 -12.30 8.61 0.88
C GLU A 75 -11.68 8.69 -0.52
N LEU A 76 -10.35 8.74 -0.62
CA LEU A 76 -9.66 8.79 -1.91
C LEU A 76 -9.93 7.56 -2.78
N SER A 77 -10.12 6.38 -2.19
CA SER A 77 -10.51 5.18 -2.93
C SER A 77 -11.97 5.25 -3.40
N HIS A 78 -12.87 5.89 -2.64
CA HIS A 78 -14.26 6.07 -3.02
C HIS A 78 -14.40 6.97 -4.26
N HIS A 79 -13.54 7.99 -4.37
CA HIS A 79 -13.47 8.87 -5.55
C HIS A 79 -12.56 8.35 -6.67
N GLU A 80 -12.14 7.08 -6.61
CA GLU A 80 -11.29 6.43 -7.63
C GLU A 80 -9.95 7.15 -7.87
N LEU A 81 -9.44 7.87 -6.86
CA LEU A 81 -8.17 8.60 -6.90
C LEU A 81 -6.98 7.76 -6.43
N THR A 82 -7.25 6.65 -5.75
CA THR A 82 -6.27 5.64 -5.38
C THR A 82 -6.74 4.28 -5.87
N PRO A 83 -5.83 3.30 -6.04
CA PRO A 83 -6.22 1.94 -6.39
C PRO A 83 -7.27 1.42 -5.41
N LYS A 84 -8.26 0.68 -5.91
CA LYS A 84 -9.39 0.17 -5.13
C LYS A 84 -8.91 -0.47 -3.83
N LEU A 85 -9.43 0.05 -2.73
CA LEU A 85 -9.20 -0.49 -1.39
C LEU A 85 -9.94 -1.81 -1.22
N ILE A 86 -9.21 -2.85 -0.81
CA ILE A 86 -9.77 -4.19 -0.57
C ILE A 86 -9.97 -4.43 0.91
N MET A 87 -8.95 -4.08 1.72
CA MET A 87 -8.97 -4.30 3.16
C MET A 87 -8.01 -3.35 3.88
N ILE A 88 -8.39 -2.96 5.10
CA ILE A 88 -7.50 -2.32 6.06
C ILE A 88 -7.53 -3.12 7.36
N ASP A 89 -6.37 -3.59 7.78
CA ASP A 89 -6.15 -4.17 9.10
C ASP A 89 -5.47 -3.13 9.98
N THR A 90 -6.25 -2.56 10.89
CA THR A 90 -5.79 -1.53 11.81
C THR A 90 -4.78 -2.06 12.83
N GLU A 91 -4.97 -3.28 13.33
CA GLU A 91 -4.15 -3.85 14.39
C GLU A 91 -2.72 -4.07 13.89
N ASN A 92 -2.60 -4.64 12.70
CA ASN A 92 -1.31 -4.94 12.07
C ASN A 92 -0.80 -3.81 11.16
N ARG A 93 -1.55 -2.71 11.07
CA ARG A 93 -1.26 -1.55 10.21
C ARG A 93 -1.01 -1.95 8.76
N ILE A 94 -1.91 -2.75 8.21
CA ILE A 94 -1.80 -3.27 6.85
C ILE A 94 -2.92 -2.72 5.98
N ILE A 95 -2.54 -2.33 4.78
CA ILE A 95 -3.44 -1.89 3.72
C ILE A 95 -3.29 -2.85 2.56
N VAL A 96 -4.42 -3.32 2.04
CA VAL A 96 -4.50 -4.17 0.85
C VAL A 96 -5.32 -3.45 -0.21
N GLN A 97 -4.73 -3.29 -1.39
CA GLN A 97 -5.34 -2.65 -2.54
C GLN A 97 -5.24 -3.55 -3.77
N GLU A 98 -6.04 -3.24 -4.78
CA GLU A 98 -5.89 -3.88 -6.08
C GLU A 98 -4.48 -3.70 -6.64
N TRP A 99 -4.02 -4.70 -7.38
CA TRP A 99 -2.75 -4.61 -8.08
C TRP A 99 -2.91 -3.81 -9.38
N ILE A 100 -2.09 -2.78 -9.56
CA ILE A 100 -1.97 -2.06 -10.82
C ILE A 100 -0.72 -2.56 -11.56
N GLU A 101 -0.90 -3.15 -12.74
CA GLU A 101 0.21 -3.70 -13.53
C GLU A 101 1.13 -2.64 -14.13
N SER A 102 0.59 -1.47 -14.47
CA SER A 102 1.34 -0.36 -15.05
C SER A 102 1.45 0.82 -14.09
N GLY A 103 2.63 1.04 -13.53
CA GLY A 103 2.99 2.38 -13.08
C GLY A 103 3.26 3.23 -14.32
N ALA A 104 2.36 4.15 -14.65
CA ALA A 104 2.62 5.09 -15.73
C ALA A 104 3.76 6.02 -15.29
N GLU A 105 4.94 5.85 -15.88
CA GLU A 105 6.02 6.84 -15.77
C GLU A 105 5.63 8.08 -16.56
N ILE A 106 5.79 9.26 -15.96
CA ILE A 106 5.56 10.53 -16.64
C ILE A 106 6.71 10.74 -17.62
N LYS A 107 6.50 10.33 -18.88
CA LYS A 107 7.52 10.32 -19.93
C LYS A 107 7.39 11.46 -20.93
N GLY A 108 6.25 12.14 -20.96
CA GLY A 108 5.98 13.19 -21.93
C GLY A 108 4.90 14.18 -21.49
N LEU A 109 4.64 15.13 -22.39
CA LEU A 109 3.68 16.21 -22.17
C LEU A 109 2.26 15.69 -21.94
N GLN A 110 1.87 14.59 -22.59
CA GLN A 110 0.53 14.02 -22.47
C GLN A 110 0.28 13.43 -21.07
N GLU A 111 1.23 12.67 -20.52
CA GLU A 111 1.14 12.14 -19.16
C GLU A 111 1.19 13.26 -18.12
N TYR A 112 1.95 14.33 -18.41
CA TYR A 112 2.01 15.51 -17.57
C TYR A 112 0.69 16.29 -17.54
N THR A 113 0.05 16.50 -18.70
CA THR A 113 -1.27 17.12 -18.78
C THR A 113 -2.32 16.30 -18.03
N LEU A 114 -2.34 14.98 -18.21
CA LEU A 114 -3.24 14.09 -17.48
C LEU A 114 -3.00 14.16 -15.96
N LEU A 115 -1.74 14.25 -15.51
CA LEU A 115 -1.43 14.47 -14.10
C LEU A 115 -2.00 15.79 -13.59
N LEU A 116 -1.81 16.89 -14.32
CA LEU A 116 -2.33 18.20 -13.93
C LEU A 116 -3.85 18.22 -13.82
N GLU A 117 -4.56 17.55 -14.74
CA GLU A 117 -6.01 17.39 -14.68
C GLU A 117 -6.44 16.66 -13.40
N LYS A 118 -5.78 15.54 -13.07
CA LYS A 118 -6.06 14.77 -11.85
C LYS A 118 -5.75 15.56 -10.58
N VAL A 119 -4.62 16.28 -10.54
CA VAL A 119 -4.24 17.13 -9.39
C VAL A 119 -5.20 18.30 -9.23
N SER A 120 -5.64 18.91 -10.33
CA SER A 120 -6.64 19.99 -10.29
C SER A 120 -8.01 19.50 -9.84
N HIS A 121 -8.40 18.27 -10.20
CA HIS A 121 -9.64 17.66 -9.71
C HIS A 121 -9.58 17.46 -8.20
N LEU A 122 -8.47 16.91 -7.68
CA LEU A 122 -8.24 16.74 -6.25
C LEU A 122 -8.35 18.06 -5.47
N HIS A 123 -7.79 19.16 -5.99
CA HIS A 123 -7.88 20.48 -5.36
C HIS A 123 -9.30 21.07 -5.28
N ARG A 124 -10.22 20.59 -6.11
CA ARG A 124 -11.60 21.08 -6.19
C ARG A 124 -12.57 20.17 -5.45
N MET A 125 -12.09 19.07 -4.86
CA MET A 125 -12.92 18.24 -4.00
C MET A 125 -13.32 19.05 -2.76
N PRO A 126 -14.62 19.10 -2.42
CA PRO A 126 -15.13 19.83 -1.27
C PRO A 126 -14.74 19.19 0.07
#